data_AF-A0A0N1D9A3-F1
#
_entry.id   AF-A0A0N1D9A3-F1
#
_cell.length_a   1.000
_cell.length_b   1.000
_cell.length_c   1.000
_cell.angle_alpha   90.00
_cell.angle_beta   90.00
_cell.angle_gamma   90.00
#
_symmetry.space_group_name_H-M   'P 1'
#
loop_
_entity.id
_entity.type
_entity.pdbx_description
1 polymer ?
#
loop_
_entity_poly.entity_id
_entity_poly.type
_entity_poly.pdbx_seq_one_letter_code
_entity_poly.pdbx_strand_id
1 'polypeptide(L)'
;MQFCKGIRPAVCWVFLIGVMGIAQWTSAAQLAIPEVTGAMIELDAQELKWIAEHPRVIVVSTQYPRYLFKDEQGQWSGLNNDVLLRISAMTGLRFVHEETFSTEQMLGRLENGSADMNTTLAMNDERKAFLDYSHAFGGAGWVFVGRAGEPVLQSLKQLSKRVLVLPARHALESVIRRDHPAIELRSVKTYAEARALVESGEAYATIENEIGAHLYPSGQLQIGHTLEGKWDPDYLTVRKGHPQLLSILNKALEAFPPAELRALRLKWLNGIAPASAPTTWQRMTQWGCWGVLVASLFGLLSVLWNRRLAALIQQRLAAEKDLRDQLAFQHALMDAMPDPVFVRDLQARLIMCNKRYEEGLSTRFDQVQGRQLIELDVLPKATAELLHAEFMAQLGTRKSRFSERQLLFNSGVRDIYQWTVPFYSADGQLRGLLGGWSDIGKRTAPR
;
A
#
# COMPACT_ATOMS: atom_id res chain seq x y z
N MET A 1 -36.00 -24.31 13.42
CA MET A 1 -35.59 -22.92 13.13
C MET A 1 -34.17 -22.70 13.61
N GLN A 2 -33.19 -23.06 12.79
CA GLN A 2 -31.76 -22.83 13.00
C GLN A 2 -31.21 -22.26 11.70
N PHE A 3 -31.21 -20.94 11.59
CA PHE A 3 -30.49 -20.21 10.56
C PHE A 3 -30.11 -18.86 11.19
N CYS A 4 -28.89 -18.38 10.95
CA CYS A 4 -28.28 -17.17 11.52
C CYS A 4 -27.51 -17.34 12.84
N LYS A 5 -26.46 -18.17 12.83
CA LYS A 5 -25.23 -17.91 13.62
C LYS A 5 -24.03 -18.19 12.72
N GLY A 6 -23.45 -17.15 12.11
CA GLY A 6 -22.22 -17.35 11.33
C GLY A 6 -21.84 -16.29 10.31
N ILE A 7 -22.24 -15.02 10.45
CA ILE A 7 -21.84 -13.90 9.57
C ILE A 7 -21.98 -12.64 10.44
N ARG A 8 -21.03 -11.74 10.75
CA ARG A 8 -19.65 -11.46 10.34
C ARG A 8 -19.09 -10.35 11.28
N PRO A 9 -17.88 -10.47 11.86
CA PRO A 9 -17.07 -9.29 12.20
C PRO A 9 -16.45 -8.65 10.93
N ALA A 10 -16.37 -9.38 9.81
CA ALA A 10 -15.77 -8.91 8.55
C ALA A 10 -16.60 -7.85 7.79
N VAL A 11 -17.92 -7.78 7.95
CA VAL A 11 -18.75 -6.76 7.27
C VAL A 11 -18.72 -5.42 7.98
N CYS A 12 -18.49 -5.39 9.29
CA CYS A 12 -18.25 -4.13 10.02
C CYS A 12 -16.95 -3.44 9.57
N TRP A 13 -15.90 -4.20 9.24
CA TRP A 13 -14.63 -3.63 8.76
C TRP A 13 -14.71 -3.08 7.33
N VAL A 14 -15.49 -3.70 6.44
CA VAL A 14 -15.70 -3.21 5.07
C VAL A 14 -16.53 -1.93 5.05
N PHE A 15 -17.51 -1.79 5.95
CA PHE A 15 -18.31 -0.56 6.06
C PHE A 15 -17.48 0.63 6.57
N LEU A 16 -16.58 0.40 7.53
CA LEU A 16 -15.72 1.45 8.11
C LEU A 16 -14.69 2.01 7.11
N ILE A 17 -14.16 1.18 6.22
CA ILE A 17 -13.23 1.60 5.16
C ILE A 17 -13.97 2.37 4.05
N GLY A 18 -15.24 2.02 3.77
CA GLY A 18 -16.09 2.75 2.81
C GLY A 18 -16.43 4.17 3.27
N VAL A 19 -16.68 4.39 4.57
CA VAL A 19 -17.00 5.73 5.10
C VAL A 19 -15.78 6.66 5.14
N MET A 20 -14.56 6.14 5.36
CA MET A 20 -13.34 6.95 5.29
C MET A 20 -12.92 7.34 3.86
N GLY A 21 -13.26 6.53 2.84
CA GLY A 21 -13.00 6.86 1.44
C GLY A 21 -13.90 7.98 0.89
N ILE A 22 -15.14 8.10 1.39
CA ILE A 22 -16.10 9.11 0.94
C ILE A 22 -15.84 10.47 1.61
N ALA A 23 -15.21 10.50 2.80
CA ALA A 23 -14.84 11.74 3.49
C ALA A 23 -13.72 12.53 2.80
N GLN A 24 -12.93 11.91 1.92
CA GLN A 24 -11.86 12.60 1.18
C GLN A 24 -12.33 13.23 -0.14
N TRP A 25 -13.53 12.88 -0.64
CA TRP A 25 -14.05 13.40 -1.90
C TRP A 25 -15.01 14.58 -1.75
N THR A 26 -15.49 14.87 -0.54
CA THR A 26 -16.41 15.98 -0.29
C THR A 26 -15.72 17.34 -0.10
N SER A 27 -14.40 17.39 0.05
CA SER A 27 -13.66 18.65 0.19
C SER A 27 -13.33 19.37 -1.13
N ALA A 28 -13.66 18.77 -2.29
CA ALA A 28 -13.42 19.37 -3.60
C ALA A 28 -14.63 20.14 -4.17
N ALA A 29 -15.84 19.95 -3.61
CA ALA A 29 -17.07 20.52 -4.15
C ALA A 29 -17.48 21.88 -3.54
N GLN A 30 -16.72 22.41 -2.57
CA GLN A 30 -16.96 23.70 -1.92
C GLN A 30 -15.84 24.71 -2.22
N LEU A 31 -15.52 24.85 -3.50
CA LEU A 31 -14.90 26.06 -4.04
C LEU A 31 -15.88 26.71 -5.03
N ALA A 32 -17.14 26.83 -4.60
CA ALA A 32 -18.01 27.85 -5.19
C ALA A 32 -17.42 29.20 -4.77
N ILE A 33 -16.93 29.95 -5.76
CA ILE A 33 -16.56 31.36 -5.60
C ILE A 33 -17.80 32.03 -4.97
N PRO A 34 -17.72 32.60 -3.76
CA PRO A 34 -18.84 33.34 -3.22
C PRO A 34 -19.16 34.46 -4.20
N GLU A 35 -20.45 34.58 -4.55
CA GLU A 35 -20.95 35.71 -5.32
C GLU A 35 -20.44 37.01 -4.67
N VAL A 36 -19.67 37.79 -5.44
CA VAL A 36 -19.01 39.02 -4.98
C VAL A 36 -20.10 40.03 -4.65
N THR A 37 -20.57 40.01 -3.42
CA THR A 37 -21.37 41.09 -2.85
C THR A 37 -20.40 42.24 -2.59
N GLY A 38 -20.32 43.13 -3.56
CA GLY A 38 -19.47 44.32 -3.56
C GLY A 38 -19.86 45.29 -2.48
N ALA A 39 -19.36 45.10 -1.26
CA ALA A 39 -19.32 46.15 -0.27
C ALA A 39 -18.37 47.24 -0.79
N MET A 40 -18.94 48.35 -1.26
CA MET A 40 -18.17 49.59 -1.48
C MET A 40 -17.65 50.07 -0.13
N ILE A 41 -16.41 50.52 -0.10
CA ILE A 41 -15.81 51.06 1.13
C ILE A 41 -16.16 52.53 1.31
N GLU A 42 -16.24 52.97 2.55
CA GLU A 42 -16.45 54.38 2.87
C GLU A 42 -15.16 55.17 2.67
N LEU A 43 -15.18 56.09 1.71
CA LEU A 43 -14.07 56.99 1.39
C LEU A 43 -14.40 58.40 1.87
N ASP A 44 -13.38 59.11 2.34
CA ASP A 44 -13.56 60.50 2.76
C ASP A 44 -13.61 61.47 1.56
N ALA A 45 -13.96 62.72 1.84
CA ALA A 45 -14.12 63.74 0.80
C ALA A 45 -12.82 64.04 0.04
N GLN A 46 -11.65 63.91 0.67
CA GLN A 46 -10.36 64.13 0.00
C GLN A 46 -10.01 62.96 -0.92
N GLU A 47 -10.28 61.73 -0.49
CA GLU A 47 -10.09 60.52 -1.28
C GLU A 47 -10.99 60.49 -2.50
N LEU A 48 -12.29 60.79 -2.35
CA LEU A 48 -13.24 60.86 -3.46
C LEU A 48 -12.84 61.95 -4.47
N LYS A 49 -12.39 63.11 -3.98
CA LYS A 49 -11.85 64.17 -4.83
C LYS A 49 -10.59 63.70 -5.58
N TRP A 50 -9.69 63.02 -4.90
CA TRP A 50 -8.47 62.48 -5.51
C TRP A 50 -8.80 61.50 -6.64
N ILE A 51 -9.75 60.58 -6.44
CA ILE A 51 -10.22 59.64 -7.47
C ILE A 51 -10.80 60.39 -8.68
N ALA A 52 -11.58 61.45 -8.45
CA ALA A 52 -12.15 62.25 -9.52
C ALA A 52 -11.09 62.99 -10.35
N GLU A 53 -10.03 63.48 -9.70
CA GLU A 53 -8.90 64.16 -10.35
C GLU A 53 -7.91 63.20 -11.01
N HIS A 54 -7.85 61.94 -10.56
CA HIS A 54 -6.94 60.89 -11.04
C HIS A 54 -7.73 59.71 -11.63
N PRO A 55 -8.30 59.85 -12.84
CA PRO A 55 -9.17 58.84 -13.44
C PRO A 55 -8.45 57.52 -13.76
N ARG A 56 -7.11 57.51 -13.71
CA ARG A 56 -6.25 56.37 -13.99
C ARG A 56 -5.07 56.41 -13.03
N VAL A 57 -4.75 55.28 -12.41
CA VAL A 57 -3.56 55.09 -11.58
C VAL A 57 -2.55 54.26 -12.36
N ILE A 58 -1.38 54.81 -12.65
CA ILE A 58 -0.35 54.15 -13.46
C ILE A 58 0.44 53.18 -12.58
N VAL A 59 0.32 51.89 -12.89
CA VAL A 59 1.01 50.79 -12.20
C VAL A 59 2.22 50.36 -13.03
N VAL A 60 3.43 50.75 -12.62
CA VAL A 60 4.63 50.27 -13.30
C VAL A 60 4.85 48.79 -12.99
N SER A 61 5.00 47.99 -14.03
CA SER A 61 4.83 46.53 -13.96
C SER A 61 5.95 45.81 -14.69
N THR A 62 6.63 44.89 -14.00
CA THR A 62 7.59 43.96 -14.61
C THR A 62 7.09 42.56 -14.36
N GLN A 63 7.34 41.67 -15.32
CA GLN A 63 6.95 40.27 -15.18
C GLN A 63 7.61 39.64 -13.97
N TYR A 64 6.76 39.20 -13.06
CA TYR A 64 7.08 38.55 -11.80
C TYR A 64 6.10 37.37 -11.64
N PRO A 65 6.44 36.20 -12.20
CA PRO A 65 5.54 35.06 -12.29
C PRO A 65 4.77 34.74 -11.00
N ARG A 66 3.50 34.30 -11.17
CA ARG A 66 2.48 34.12 -10.11
C ARG A 66 1.95 35.40 -9.45
N TYR A 67 2.80 36.39 -9.16
CA TYR A 67 2.34 37.66 -8.58
C TYR A 67 1.76 38.60 -9.63
N LEU A 68 2.51 38.86 -10.70
CA LEU A 68 2.10 39.72 -11.80
C LEU A 68 2.84 39.34 -13.08
N PHE A 69 2.14 38.77 -14.05
CA PHE A 69 2.72 38.30 -15.31
C PHE A 69 1.72 38.47 -16.44
N LYS A 70 2.17 38.29 -17.68
CA LYS A 70 1.28 38.26 -18.84
C LYS A 70 0.85 36.83 -19.14
N ASP A 71 -0.45 36.61 -19.29
CA ASP A 71 -0.98 35.31 -19.70
C ASP A 71 -0.75 35.03 -21.20
N GLU A 72 -1.27 33.90 -21.68
CA GLU A 72 -1.15 33.48 -23.09
C GLU A 72 -1.77 34.50 -24.08
N GLN A 73 -2.67 35.35 -23.61
CA GLN A 73 -3.33 36.39 -24.39
C GLN A 73 -2.61 37.75 -24.29
N GLY A 74 -1.50 37.81 -23.54
CA GLY A 74 -0.72 39.03 -23.32
C GLY A 74 -1.33 39.99 -22.30
N GLN A 75 -2.36 39.56 -21.56
CA GLN A 75 -3.03 40.38 -20.55
C GLN A 75 -2.36 40.19 -19.18
N TRP A 76 -2.37 41.25 -18.37
CA TRP A 76 -1.85 41.18 -17.00
C TRP A 76 -2.73 40.28 -16.13
N SER A 77 -2.06 39.35 -15.44
CA SER A 77 -2.65 38.31 -14.63
C SER A 77 -1.76 38.00 -13.43
N GLY A 78 -2.30 37.29 -12.44
CA GLY A 78 -1.60 36.93 -11.21
C GLY A 78 -2.23 37.50 -9.95
N LEU A 79 -1.67 37.14 -8.79
CA LEU A 79 -2.18 37.50 -7.47
C LEU A 79 -2.40 39.00 -7.31
N ASN A 80 -1.42 39.81 -7.68
CA ASN A 80 -1.48 41.25 -7.48
C ASN A 80 -2.47 41.90 -8.44
N ASN A 81 -2.65 41.35 -9.65
CA ASN A 81 -3.67 41.82 -10.57
C ASN A 81 -5.08 41.54 -10.02
N ASP A 82 -5.32 40.33 -9.50
CA ASP A 82 -6.61 40.00 -8.87
C ASP A 82 -6.89 40.87 -7.63
N VAL A 83 -5.87 41.17 -6.82
CA VAL A 83 -5.97 42.11 -5.69
C VAL A 83 -6.35 43.52 -6.18
N LEU A 84 -5.69 44.04 -7.23
CA LEU A 84 -6.02 45.35 -7.80
C LEU A 84 -7.42 45.38 -8.41
N LEU A 85 -7.88 44.30 -9.05
CA LEU A 85 -9.25 44.19 -9.55
C LEU A 85 -10.27 44.23 -8.41
N ARG A 86 -9.99 43.57 -7.29
CA ARG A 86 -10.86 43.63 -6.11
C ARG A 86 -10.90 45.02 -5.49
N ILE A 87 -9.74 45.67 -5.37
CA ILE A 87 -9.63 47.07 -4.90
C ILE A 87 -10.39 48.01 -5.84
N SER A 88 -10.27 47.82 -7.16
CA SER A 88 -11.01 48.58 -8.17
C SER A 88 -12.53 48.44 -7.97
N ALA A 89 -13.03 47.23 -7.71
CA ALA A 89 -14.44 46.99 -7.43
C ALA A 89 -14.93 47.63 -6.11
N MET A 90 -14.05 47.82 -5.12
CA MET A 90 -14.38 48.42 -3.82
C MET A 90 -14.35 49.95 -3.85
N THR A 91 -13.51 50.54 -4.71
CA THR A 91 -13.14 51.97 -4.67
C THR A 91 -13.54 52.75 -5.93
N GLY A 92 -13.73 52.08 -7.06
CA GLY A 92 -13.89 52.72 -8.36
C GLY A 92 -12.58 53.15 -9.05
N LEU A 93 -11.41 52.94 -8.42
CA LEU A 93 -10.12 53.23 -9.04
C LEU A 93 -9.91 52.42 -10.32
N ARG A 94 -9.23 53.01 -11.31
CA ARG A 94 -8.84 52.33 -12.54
C ARG A 94 -7.33 52.20 -12.61
N PHE A 95 -6.83 51.00 -12.38
CA PHE A 95 -5.40 50.69 -12.49
C PHE A 95 -5.02 50.42 -13.94
N VAL A 96 -3.91 50.99 -14.39
CA VAL A 96 -3.37 50.83 -15.75
C VAL A 96 -1.94 50.39 -15.65
N HIS A 97 -1.66 49.17 -16.09
CA HIS A 97 -0.32 48.64 -16.08
C HIS A 97 0.53 49.19 -17.22
N GLU A 98 1.72 49.67 -16.90
CA GLU A 98 2.74 50.06 -17.87
C GLU A 98 4.00 49.20 -17.68
N GLU A 99 4.42 48.53 -18.75
CA GLU A 99 5.46 47.50 -18.68
C GLU A 99 6.88 48.09 -18.59
N THR A 100 7.70 47.48 -17.76
CA THR A 100 9.16 47.71 -17.65
C THR A 100 9.92 46.39 -17.65
N PHE A 101 11.20 46.42 -18.04
CA PHE A 101 11.99 45.20 -18.24
C PHE A 101 13.13 45.00 -17.24
N SER A 102 13.30 45.92 -16.29
CA SER A 102 14.25 45.78 -15.19
C SER A 102 13.78 46.52 -13.93
N THR A 103 14.28 46.08 -12.78
CA THR A 103 14.06 46.74 -11.49
C THR A 103 14.52 48.20 -11.50
N GLU A 104 15.65 48.47 -12.15
CA GLU A 104 16.19 49.83 -12.30
C GLU A 104 15.25 50.74 -13.11
N GLN A 105 14.74 50.27 -14.25
CA GLN A 105 13.76 51.04 -15.03
C GLN A 105 12.49 51.30 -14.24
N MET A 106 11.97 50.27 -13.56
CA MET A 106 10.78 50.38 -12.72
C MET A 106 10.94 51.45 -11.63
N LEU A 107 12.05 51.41 -10.88
CA LEU A 107 12.33 52.40 -9.85
C LEU A 107 12.52 53.80 -10.44
N GLY A 108 13.22 53.93 -11.58
CA GLY A 108 13.39 55.21 -12.27
C GLY A 108 12.07 55.84 -12.68
N ARG A 109 11.07 55.04 -13.09
CA ARG A 109 9.72 55.53 -13.42
C ARG A 109 8.93 56.03 -12.21
N LEU A 110 9.15 55.42 -11.04
CA LEU A 110 8.56 55.90 -9.80
C LEU A 110 9.27 57.18 -9.31
N GLU A 111 10.59 57.24 -9.39
CA GLU A 111 11.38 58.41 -8.96
C GLU A 111 11.08 59.65 -9.80
N ASN A 112 10.94 59.49 -11.13
CA ASN A 112 10.66 60.60 -12.04
C ASN A 112 9.16 60.97 -12.14
N GLY A 113 8.28 60.25 -11.44
CA GLY A 113 6.85 60.52 -11.41
C GLY A 113 6.08 60.14 -12.69
N SER A 114 6.68 59.34 -13.58
CA SER A 114 5.98 58.79 -14.76
C SER A 114 5.11 57.57 -14.44
N ALA A 115 5.10 57.11 -13.19
CA ALA A 115 4.18 56.11 -12.65
C ALA A 115 3.80 56.46 -11.21
N ASP A 116 2.65 55.97 -10.76
CA ASP A 116 2.09 56.29 -9.44
C ASP A 116 2.37 55.20 -8.42
N MET A 117 2.37 53.93 -8.86
CA MET A 117 2.50 52.79 -7.95
C MET A 117 3.14 51.54 -8.58
N ASN A 118 3.50 50.58 -7.73
CA ASN A 118 3.94 49.25 -8.11
C ASN A 118 3.44 48.19 -7.08
N THR A 119 3.37 46.92 -7.48
CA THR A 119 2.84 45.83 -6.64
C THR A 119 3.85 44.76 -6.22
N THR A 120 5.10 44.81 -6.70
CA THR A 120 6.10 43.74 -6.54
C THR A 120 7.41 44.20 -5.88
N LEU A 121 7.54 45.48 -5.53
CA LEU A 121 8.74 46.03 -4.93
C LEU A 121 8.81 45.76 -3.42
N ALA A 122 9.83 45.00 -3.04
CA ALA A 122 10.24 44.84 -1.66
C ALA A 122 10.60 46.18 -0.98
N MET A 123 10.37 46.25 0.33
CA MET A 123 10.71 47.42 1.14
C MET A 123 12.21 47.45 1.48
N ASN A 124 12.84 48.62 1.36
CA ASN A 124 14.15 48.88 1.97
C ASN A 124 14.31 50.37 2.34
N ASP A 125 15.36 50.70 3.09
CA ASP A 125 15.55 52.06 3.63
C ASP A 125 15.81 53.10 2.53
N GLU A 126 16.46 52.73 1.43
CA GLU A 126 16.68 53.60 0.28
C GLU A 126 15.35 53.98 -0.40
N ARG A 127 14.50 52.99 -0.66
CA ARG A 127 13.21 53.16 -1.33
C ARG A 127 12.21 53.95 -0.48
N LYS A 128 12.25 53.81 0.85
CA LYS A 128 11.44 54.62 1.79
C LYS A 128 11.69 56.13 1.67
N ALA A 129 12.79 56.56 1.05
CA ALA A 129 13.02 57.98 0.81
C ALA A 129 11.98 58.57 -0.16
N PHE A 130 11.52 57.80 -1.16
CA PHE A 130 10.65 58.27 -2.24
C PHE A 130 9.38 57.43 -2.47
N LEU A 131 9.23 56.29 -1.77
CA LEU A 131 8.04 55.44 -1.79
C LEU A 131 7.39 55.35 -0.40
N ASP A 132 6.07 55.27 -0.40
CA ASP A 132 5.25 54.85 0.72
C ASP A 132 4.70 53.43 0.46
N TYR A 133 4.45 52.69 1.54
CA TYR A 133 4.07 51.28 1.50
C TYR A 133 2.72 51.09 2.17
N SER A 134 1.84 50.31 1.54
CA SER A 134 0.53 49.96 2.10
C SER A 134 0.65 49.03 3.32
N HIS A 135 -0.48 48.60 3.86
CA HIS A 135 -0.53 47.44 4.72
C HIS A 135 -0.09 46.17 3.96
N ALA A 136 0.61 45.28 4.66
CA ALA A 136 1.04 44.03 4.08
C ALA A 136 -0.16 43.08 3.91
N PHE A 137 -0.28 42.46 2.74
CA PHE A 137 -1.35 41.50 2.44
C PHE A 137 -0.82 40.08 2.18
N GLY A 138 0.48 39.89 2.38
CA GLY A 138 1.17 38.64 2.08
C GLY A 138 2.65 38.74 2.38
N GLY A 139 3.40 37.87 1.72
CA GLY A 139 4.85 37.84 1.78
C GLY A 139 5.41 36.46 1.50
N ALA A 140 6.71 36.44 1.24
CA ALA A 140 7.51 35.23 1.15
C ALA A 140 8.93 35.47 1.68
N GLY A 141 9.67 34.38 1.91
CA GLY A 141 11.07 34.48 2.27
C GLY A 141 11.96 34.77 1.06
N TRP A 142 13.14 35.33 1.32
CA TRP A 142 14.26 35.29 0.36
C TRP A 142 15.00 33.98 0.49
N VAL A 143 15.31 33.30 -0.61
CA VAL A 143 16.08 32.05 -0.63
C VAL A 143 17.33 32.19 -1.48
N PHE A 144 18.37 31.45 -1.13
CA PHE A 144 19.52 31.27 -2.01
C PHE A 144 19.13 30.38 -3.19
N VAL A 145 19.60 30.71 -4.38
CA VAL A 145 19.53 29.84 -5.55
C VAL A 145 20.95 29.61 -6.03
N GLY A 146 21.41 28.36 -5.91
CA GLY A 146 22.75 27.94 -6.33
C GLY A 146 22.67 26.86 -7.40
N ARG A 147 23.83 26.42 -7.89
CA ARG A 147 23.91 25.32 -8.86
C ARG A 147 23.65 23.96 -8.19
N ALA A 148 22.92 23.08 -8.86
CA ALA A 148 22.69 21.71 -8.42
C ALA A 148 24.02 20.94 -8.31
N GLY A 149 24.19 20.17 -7.23
CA GLY A 149 25.40 19.38 -6.97
C GLY A 149 26.50 20.13 -6.20
N GLU A 150 26.37 21.44 -6.02
CA GLU A 150 27.20 22.21 -5.08
C GLU A 150 26.67 22.08 -3.64
N PRO A 151 27.47 22.43 -2.61
CA PRO A 151 26.97 22.54 -1.25
C PRO A 151 25.79 23.51 -1.13
N VAL A 152 24.74 23.10 -0.42
CA VAL A 152 23.55 23.93 -0.20
C VAL A 152 23.92 25.15 0.67
N LEU A 153 23.59 26.34 0.18
CA LEU A 153 23.84 27.60 0.88
C LEU A 153 22.89 27.80 2.05
N GLN A 154 23.46 28.15 3.19
CA GLN A 154 22.76 28.40 4.45
C GLN A 154 22.88 29.85 4.92
N SER A 155 23.94 30.55 4.53
CA SER A 155 24.17 31.93 4.98
C SER A 155 25.03 32.74 4.00
N LEU A 156 24.89 34.07 4.06
CA LEU A 156 25.72 35.00 3.28
C LEU A 156 27.22 34.85 3.58
N LYS A 157 27.60 34.37 4.77
CA LYS A 157 29.02 34.17 5.15
C LYS A 157 29.73 33.16 4.25
N GLN A 158 29.01 32.16 3.74
CA GLN A 158 29.56 31.14 2.83
C GLN A 158 29.89 31.68 1.43
N LEU A 159 29.40 32.87 1.10
CA LEU A 159 29.65 33.56 -0.17
C LEU A 159 30.88 34.48 -0.15
N SER A 160 31.66 34.49 0.94
CA SER A 160 32.89 35.28 1.01
C SER A 160 33.84 34.94 -0.15
N LYS A 161 34.27 35.96 -0.89
CA LYS A 161 35.10 35.87 -2.10
C LYS A 161 34.45 35.08 -3.25
N ARG A 162 33.14 34.85 -3.20
CA ARG A 162 32.34 34.26 -4.28
C ARG A 162 31.55 35.35 -4.99
N VAL A 163 31.22 35.09 -6.24
CA VAL A 163 30.34 35.95 -7.04
C VAL A 163 28.89 35.68 -6.66
N LEU A 164 28.21 36.68 -6.09
CA LEU A 164 26.76 36.70 -5.90
C LEU A 164 26.17 37.64 -6.96
N VAL A 165 25.22 37.15 -7.75
CA VAL A 165 24.55 37.95 -8.77
C VAL A 165 23.16 38.35 -8.30
N LEU A 166 22.78 39.62 -8.48
CA LEU A 166 21.44 40.13 -8.17
C LEU A 166 20.96 41.08 -9.29
N PRO A 167 19.65 41.26 -9.49
CA PRO A 167 19.16 42.37 -10.30
C PRO A 167 19.68 43.72 -9.78
N ALA A 168 19.96 44.68 -10.67
CA ALA A 168 20.41 46.01 -10.27
C ALA A 168 19.37 46.70 -9.38
N ARG A 169 19.84 47.39 -8.34
CA ARG A 169 19.00 48.05 -7.31
C ARG A 169 18.10 47.05 -6.56
N HIS A 170 18.58 45.82 -6.36
CA HIS A 170 17.88 44.82 -5.54
C HIS A 170 17.70 45.29 -4.10
N ALA A 171 16.61 44.89 -3.44
CA ALA A 171 16.30 45.34 -2.08
C ALA A 171 17.40 45.02 -1.05
N LEU A 172 18.09 43.90 -1.24
CA LEU A 172 19.19 43.43 -0.39
C LEU A 172 20.59 43.94 -0.82
N GLU A 173 20.72 44.62 -1.97
CA GLU A 173 22.02 45.00 -2.53
C GLU A 173 22.84 45.88 -1.57
N SER A 174 22.24 46.96 -1.04
CA SER A 174 22.93 47.89 -0.14
C SER A 174 23.35 47.24 1.18
N VAL A 175 22.48 46.40 1.75
CA VAL A 175 22.75 45.65 2.99
C VAL A 175 23.89 44.65 2.79
N ILE A 176 23.89 43.91 1.67
CA ILE A 176 24.94 42.93 1.38
C ILE A 176 26.28 43.64 1.15
N ARG A 177 26.31 44.75 0.39
CA ARG A 177 27.54 45.53 0.17
C ARG A 177 28.13 46.07 1.47
N ARG A 178 27.27 46.51 2.40
CA ARG A 178 27.69 47.07 3.70
C ARG A 178 28.14 45.98 4.69
N ASP A 179 27.36 44.92 4.86
CA ASP A 179 27.54 43.95 5.94
C ASP A 179 28.40 42.75 5.52
N HIS A 180 28.53 42.52 4.20
CA HIS A 180 29.33 41.43 3.62
C HIS A 180 30.21 41.90 2.44
N PRO A 181 31.12 42.88 2.67
CA PRO A 181 31.92 43.50 1.59
C PRO A 181 32.89 42.53 0.90
N ALA A 182 33.15 41.36 1.50
CA ALA A 182 33.96 40.31 0.90
C ALA A 182 33.23 39.52 -0.20
N ILE A 183 31.91 39.66 -0.35
CA ILE A 183 31.13 39.05 -1.44
C ILE A 183 31.34 39.89 -2.70
N GLU A 184 31.69 39.26 -3.83
CA GLU A 184 31.76 39.95 -5.11
C GLU A 184 30.34 40.07 -5.68
N LEU A 185 29.71 41.24 -5.48
CA LEU A 185 28.36 41.48 -5.95
C LEU A 185 28.35 41.94 -7.40
N ARG A 186 27.70 41.16 -8.28
CA ARG A 186 27.48 41.49 -9.69
C ARG A 186 26.01 41.84 -9.93
N SER A 187 25.76 42.92 -10.65
CA SER A 187 24.39 43.37 -10.96
C SER A 187 24.00 43.00 -12.38
N VAL A 188 22.77 42.53 -12.57
CA VAL A 188 22.16 42.16 -13.87
C VAL A 188 20.81 42.84 -14.06
N LYS A 189 20.18 42.74 -15.23
CA LYS A 189 18.88 43.40 -15.46
C LYS A 189 17.70 42.64 -14.85
N THR A 190 17.75 41.31 -14.85
CA THR A 190 16.60 40.45 -14.50
C THR A 190 17.02 39.23 -13.69
N TYR A 191 16.07 38.61 -12.96
CA TYR A 191 16.31 37.33 -12.29
C TYR A 191 16.59 36.19 -13.29
N ALA A 192 16.06 36.26 -14.51
CA ALA A 192 16.36 35.28 -15.55
C ALA A 192 17.85 35.30 -15.94
N GLU A 193 18.41 36.49 -16.11
CA GLU A 193 19.85 36.69 -16.36
C GLU A 193 20.68 36.24 -15.14
N ALA A 194 20.23 36.55 -13.92
CA ALA A 194 20.88 36.11 -12.69
C ALA A 194 20.97 34.58 -12.60
N ARG A 195 19.86 33.88 -12.86
CA ARG A 195 19.81 32.41 -12.87
C ARG A 195 20.70 31.82 -13.95
N ALA A 196 20.69 32.37 -15.16
CA ALA A 196 21.54 31.90 -16.26
C ALA A 196 23.04 31.94 -15.92
N LEU A 197 23.49 32.98 -15.22
CA LEU A 197 24.89 33.09 -14.76
C LEU A 197 25.23 32.08 -13.64
N VAL A 198 24.24 31.70 -12.82
CA VAL A 198 24.42 30.64 -11.81
C VAL A 198 24.46 29.26 -12.48
N GLU A 199 23.61 29.03 -13.48
CA GLU A 199 23.59 27.80 -14.29
C GLU A 199 24.90 27.62 -15.05
N SER A 200 25.45 28.69 -15.66
CA SER A 200 26.73 28.65 -16.39
C SER A 200 27.95 28.51 -15.47
N GLY A 201 27.80 28.79 -14.17
CA GLY A 201 28.89 28.78 -13.19
C GLY A 201 29.72 30.07 -13.15
N GLU A 202 29.32 31.11 -13.88
CA GLU A 202 29.93 32.44 -13.80
C GLU A 202 29.60 33.18 -12.50
N ALA A 203 28.47 32.82 -11.88
CA ALA A 203 28.10 33.23 -10.53
C ALA A 203 27.91 32.01 -9.63
N TYR A 204 28.24 32.13 -8.35
CA TYR A 204 28.08 31.04 -7.40
C TYR A 204 26.61 30.88 -6.96
N ALA A 205 25.90 32.01 -6.81
CA ALA A 205 24.50 32.02 -6.43
C ALA A 205 23.80 33.33 -6.82
N THR A 206 22.47 33.31 -6.76
CA THR A 206 21.58 34.47 -6.70
C THR A 206 20.68 34.37 -5.47
N ILE A 207 19.97 35.44 -5.13
CA ILE A 207 18.94 35.46 -4.08
C ILE A 207 17.64 35.88 -4.73
N GLU A 208 16.59 35.10 -4.55
CA GLU A 208 15.27 35.35 -5.13
C GLU A 208 14.17 35.09 -4.10
N ASN A 209 12.98 35.61 -4.35
CA ASN A 209 11.79 35.30 -3.56
C ASN A 209 11.49 33.79 -3.68
N GLU A 210 11.16 33.16 -2.56
CA GLU A 210 10.91 31.72 -2.46
C GLU A 210 9.88 31.24 -3.48
N ILE A 211 8.82 32.01 -3.73
CA ILE A 211 7.79 31.67 -4.71
C ILE A 211 8.39 31.63 -6.12
N GLY A 212 9.17 32.64 -6.49
CA GLY A 212 9.81 32.72 -7.80
C GLY A 212 10.84 31.61 -8.03
N ALA A 213 11.63 31.31 -7.01
CA ALA A 213 12.67 30.29 -7.06
C ALA A 213 12.12 28.88 -7.38
N HIS A 214 10.94 28.53 -6.84
CA HIS A 214 10.32 27.20 -7.05
C HIS A 214 9.61 27.04 -8.39
N LEU A 215 9.48 28.09 -9.21
CA LEU A 215 8.84 28.00 -10.53
C LEU A 215 9.75 27.39 -11.59
N TYR A 216 11.06 27.41 -11.37
CA TYR A 216 12.03 26.92 -12.32
C TYR A 216 12.43 25.49 -11.96
N PRO A 217 12.31 24.54 -12.90
CA PRO A 217 12.42 23.11 -12.60
C PRO A 217 13.81 22.74 -12.09
N SER A 218 13.80 21.82 -11.14
CA SER A 218 15.00 21.14 -10.62
C SER A 218 15.75 20.47 -11.78
N GLY A 219 17.03 20.79 -11.94
CA GLY A 219 17.89 20.16 -12.95
C GLY A 219 19.32 20.70 -12.94
N GLN A 220 19.46 22.02 -13.05
CA GLN A 220 20.76 22.71 -12.97
C GLN A 220 20.88 23.64 -11.77
N LEU A 221 19.75 24.05 -11.19
CA LEU A 221 19.68 24.89 -9.99
C LEU A 221 19.13 24.10 -8.81
N GLN A 222 19.56 24.50 -7.62
CA GLN A 222 19.06 24.03 -6.34
C GLN A 222 18.69 25.23 -5.46
N ILE A 223 17.59 25.10 -4.73
CA ILE A 223 17.12 26.10 -3.79
C ILE A 223 17.78 25.83 -2.44
N GLY A 224 18.51 26.82 -1.94
CA GLY A 224 19.13 26.82 -0.63
C GLY A 224 18.15 27.20 0.48
N HIS A 225 18.70 27.49 1.66
CA HIS A 225 17.87 27.89 2.79
C HIS A 225 17.35 29.33 2.62
N THR A 226 16.24 29.61 3.32
CA THR A 226 15.74 30.97 3.52
C THR A 226 16.78 31.81 4.26
N LEU A 227 16.96 33.06 3.82
CA LEU A 227 17.83 34.01 4.50
C LEU A 227 17.24 34.34 5.88
N GLU A 228 18.02 34.06 6.91
CA GLU A 228 17.59 34.25 8.31
C GLU A 228 17.20 35.72 8.57
N GLY A 229 16.01 35.92 9.14
CA GLY A 229 15.47 37.25 9.46
C GLY A 229 15.10 38.11 8.23
N LYS A 230 15.09 37.54 7.02
CA LYS A 230 14.76 38.24 5.77
C LYS A 230 13.44 37.73 5.17
N TRP A 231 12.36 37.95 5.91
CA TRP A 231 11.00 37.86 5.36
C TRP A 231 10.69 39.13 4.55
N ASP A 232 10.08 38.96 3.38
CA ASP A 232 9.64 40.05 2.51
C ASP A 232 8.12 40.12 2.49
N PRO A 233 7.49 41.06 3.21
CA PRO A 233 6.06 41.26 3.15
C PRO A 233 5.63 41.84 1.79
N ASP A 234 4.49 41.38 1.27
CA ASP A 234 3.92 41.90 0.03
C ASP A 234 3.21 43.23 0.32
N TYR A 235 3.67 44.30 -0.32
CA TYR A 235 3.12 45.65 -0.21
C TYR A 235 2.66 46.17 -1.58
N LEU A 236 1.61 47.00 -1.57
CA LEU A 236 1.39 47.96 -2.64
C LEU A 236 2.27 49.17 -2.34
N THR A 237 3.06 49.58 -3.32
CA THR A 237 4.00 50.70 -3.19
C THR A 237 3.49 51.89 -3.95
N VAL A 238 3.46 53.05 -3.30
CA VAL A 238 2.95 54.30 -3.87
C VAL A 238 4.06 55.32 -3.86
N ARG A 239 4.19 56.10 -4.93
CA ARG A 239 5.11 57.22 -4.97
C ARG A 239 4.75 58.26 -3.90
N LYS A 240 5.74 58.77 -3.18
CA LYS A 240 5.52 59.84 -2.20
C LYS A 240 4.83 61.05 -2.82
N GLY A 241 4.02 61.72 -2.00
CA GLY A 241 3.19 62.84 -2.42
C GLY A 241 1.75 62.45 -2.79
N HIS A 242 1.39 61.18 -2.68
CA HIS A 242 0.02 60.67 -2.89
C HIS A 242 -0.59 60.00 -1.65
N PRO A 243 -0.70 60.71 -0.51
CA PRO A 243 -1.22 60.12 0.73
C PRO A 243 -2.68 59.66 0.60
N GLN A 244 -3.48 60.31 -0.24
CA GLN A 244 -4.87 59.88 -0.52
C GLN A 244 -4.91 58.52 -1.22
N LEU A 245 -4.07 58.29 -2.24
CA LEU A 245 -3.99 56.97 -2.89
C LEU A 245 -3.59 55.89 -1.89
N LEU A 246 -2.56 56.15 -1.07
CA LEU A 246 -2.13 55.21 -0.04
C LEU A 246 -3.25 54.90 0.97
N SER A 247 -3.98 55.93 1.41
CA SER A 247 -5.12 55.79 2.33
C SER A 247 -6.23 54.92 1.72
N ILE A 248 -6.61 55.18 0.45
CA ILE A 248 -7.60 54.38 -0.29
C ILE A 248 -7.16 52.91 -0.37
N LEU A 249 -5.89 52.65 -0.72
CA LEU A 249 -5.36 51.29 -0.79
C LEU A 249 -5.40 50.60 0.57
N ASN A 250 -5.02 51.30 1.66
CA ASN A 250 -5.06 50.74 3.01
C ASN A 250 -6.48 50.42 3.47
N LYS A 251 -7.44 51.33 3.27
CA LYS A 251 -8.87 51.07 3.57
C LYS A 251 -9.40 49.89 2.77
N ALA A 252 -9.01 49.77 1.50
CA ALA A 252 -9.42 48.64 0.67
C ALA A 252 -8.82 47.31 1.15
N LEU A 253 -7.54 47.30 1.56
CA LEU A 253 -6.88 46.12 2.12
C LEU A 253 -7.45 45.73 3.49
N GLU A 254 -7.83 46.69 4.33
CA GLU A 254 -8.47 46.45 5.63
C GLU A 254 -9.88 45.87 5.48
N ALA A 255 -10.64 46.36 4.49
CA ALA A 255 -11.97 45.86 4.17
C ALA A 255 -11.93 44.56 3.34
N PHE A 256 -10.75 44.08 2.94
CA PHE A 256 -10.58 42.86 2.16
C PHE A 256 -10.91 41.64 3.04
N PRO A 257 -11.94 40.83 2.72
CA PRO A 257 -12.28 39.66 3.53
C PRO A 257 -11.09 38.68 3.61
N PRO A 258 -10.63 38.29 4.82
CA PRO A 258 -9.46 37.42 4.97
C PRO A 258 -9.61 36.07 4.24
N ALA A 259 -10.83 35.54 4.16
CA ALA A 259 -11.14 34.31 3.44
C ALA A 259 -10.96 34.46 1.91
N GLU A 260 -11.34 35.62 1.36
CA GLU A 260 -11.19 35.93 -0.06
C GLU A 260 -9.72 36.12 -0.42
N LEU A 261 -8.97 36.90 0.38
CA LEU A 261 -7.53 37.09 0.19
C LEU A 261 -6.78 35.76 0.27
N ARG A 262 -7.14 34.90 1.23
CA ARG A 262 -6.60 33.54 1.33
C ARG A 262 -6.93 32.73 0.08
N ALA A 263 -8.14 32.79 -0.44
CA ALA A 263 -8.53 32.07 -1.66
C ALA A 263 -7.71 32.53 -2.88
N LEU A 264 -7.49 33.84 -3.05
CA LEU A 264 -6.62 34.38 -4.09
C LEU A 264 -5.18 33.88 -3.95
N ARG A 265 -4.62 33.91 -2.73
CA ARG A 265 -3.27 33.39 -2.47
C ARG A 265 -3.18 31.90 -2.78
N LEU A 266 -4.17 31.10 -2.38
CA LEU A 266 -4.21 29.67 -2.70
C LEU A 266 -4.31 29.44 -4.23
N LYS A 267 -5.16 30.20 -4.93
CA LYS A 267 -5.30 30.11 -6.40
C LYS A 267 -3.94 30.28 -7.12
N TRP A 268 -3.15 31.26 -6.71
CA TRP A 268 -1.91 31.62 -7.41
C TRP A 268 -0.65 30.96 -6.85
N LEU A 269 -0.56 30.77 -5.53
CA LEU A 269 0.65 30.34 -4.83
C LEU A 269 0.62 28.87 -4.36
N ASN A 270 -0.50 28.15 -4.56
CA ASN A 270 -0.54 26.72 -4.21
C ASN A 270 0.51 25.90 -4.97
N GLY A 271 1.12 24.95 -4.26
CA GLY A 271 2.14 24.04 -4.78
C GLY A 271 3.59 24.42 -4.44
N ILE A 272 3.80 25.53 -3.71
CA ILE A 272 5.15 26.05 -3.36
C ILE A 272 5.44 26.02 -1.84
N ALA A 273 4.48 25.62 -1.00
CA ALA A 273 4.88 25.08 0.29
C ALA A 273 5.82 23.89 -0.02
N PRO A 274 7.03 23.80 0.58
CA PRO A 274 7.78 22.56 0.49
C PRO A 274 6.77 21.48 0.86
N ALA A 275 6.58 20.49 -0.02
CA ALA A 275 5.83 19.31 0.35
C ALA A 275 6.46 18.89 1.67
N SER A 276 5.78 19.18 2.79
CA SER A 276 6.31 18.95 4.13
C SER A 276 6.76 17.51 4.08
N ALA A 277 8.09 17.30 4.13
CA ALA A 277 8.72 16.03 3.79
C ALA A 277 7.85 14.95 4.43
N PRO A 278 7.28 14.02 3.64
CA PRO A 278 6.10 13.27 4.04
C PRO A 278 6.31 12.85 5.48
N THR A 279 5.54 13.47 6.38
CA THR A 279 5.76 13.37 7.82
C THR A 279 5.92 11.89 8.09
N THR A 280 6.94 11.45 8.82
CA THR A 280 7.24 10.02 9.05
C THR A 280 5.98 9.18 9.29
N TRP A 281 4.98 9.78 9.93
CA TRP A 281 3.59 9.33 10.07
C TRP A 281 2.87 8.86 8.77
N GLN A 282 2.95 9.60 7.66
CA GLN A 282 2.28 9.27 6.39
C GLN A 282 2.98 8.13 5.63
N ARG A 283 4.29 7.98 5.81
CA ARG A 283 5.01 6.78 5.37
C ARG A 283 4.62 5.60 6.28
N MET A 284 4.50 5.80 7.59
CA MET A 284 4.09 4.77 8.55
C MET A 284 2.65 4.28 8.31
N THR A 285 1.71 5.14 7.91
CA THR A 285 0.34 4.73 7.61
C THR A 285 0.24 3.89 6.34
N GLN A 286 1.04 4.18 5.31
CA GLN A 286 1.12 3.33 4.11
C GLN A 286 1.66 1.93 4.45
N TRP A 287 2.72 1.85 5.26
CA TRP A 287 3.28 0.57 5.69
C TRP A 287 2.32 -0.17 6.65
N GLY A 288 1.54 0.56 7.45
CA GLY A 288 0.47 0.02 8.28
C GLY A 288 -0.62 -0.66 7.46
N CYS A 289 -1.10 -0.03 6.38
CA CYS A 289 -2.09 -0.62 5.48
C CYS A 289 -1.59 -1.90 4.81
N TRP A 290 -0.32 -1.91 4.36
CA TRP A 290 0.31 -3.11 3.81
C TRP A 290 0.44 -4.22 4.86
N GLY A 291 0.80 -3.87 6.11
CA GLY A 291 0.86 -4.83 7.21
C GLY A 291 -0.48 -5.50 7.50
N VAL A 292 -1.58 -4.73 7.52
CA VAL A 292 -2.94 -5.25 7.72
C VAL A 292 -3.36 -6.15 6.56
N LEU A 293 -3.05 -5.79 5.31
CA LEU A 293 -3.33 -6.62 4.14
C LEU A 293 -2.59 -7.96 4.18
N VAL A 294 -1.31 -7.95 4.51
CA VAL A 294 -0.49 -9.18 4.62
C VAL A 294 -1.00 -10.06 5.76
N ALA A 295 -1.30 -9.50 6.92
CA ALA A 295 -1.85 -10.24 8.06
C ALA A 295 -3.22 -10.86 7.74
N SER A 296 -4.09 -10.12 7.04
CA SER A 296 -5.40 -10.61 6.61
C SER A 296 -5.29 -11.75 5.59
N LEU A 297 -4.39 -11.61 4.60
CA LEU A 297 -4.12 -12.66 3.61
C LEU A 297 -3.56 -13.92 4.27
N PHE A 298 -2.62 -13.77 5.21
CA PHE A 298 -2.04 -14.87 5.95
C PHE A 298 -3.09 -15.58 6.84
N GLY A 299 -3.96 -14.81 7.49
CA GLY A 299 -5.09 -15.34 8.27
C GLY A 299 -6.07 -16.15 7.41
N LEU A 300 -6.42 -15.64 6.22
CA LEU A 300 -7.27 -16.35 5.26
C LEU A 300 -6.63 -17.66 4.79
N LEU A 301 -5.35 -17.64 4.43
CA LEU A 301 -4.60 -18.84 4.03
C LEU A 301 -4.52 -19.87 5.17
N SER A 302 -4.26 -19.42 6.40
CA SER A 302 -4.23 -20.28 7.58
C SER A 302 -5.57 -20.98 7.82
N VAL A 303 -6.69 -20.24 7.73
CA VAL A 303 -8.03 -20.80 7.88
C VAL A 303 -8.35 -21.80 6.76
N LEU A 304 -8.03 -21.48 5.50
CA LEU A 304 -8.22 -22.40 4.37
C LEU A 304 -7.41 -23.68 4.56
N TRP A 305 -6.16 -23.56 4.99
CA TRP A 305 -5.29 -24.71 5.27
C TRP A 305 -5.84 -25.58 6.39
N ASN A 306 -6.28 -24.97 7.49
CA ASN A 306 -6.79 -25.69 8.65
C ASN A 306 -8.10 -26.43 8.31
N ARG A 307 -8.97 -25.82 7.50
CA ARG A 307 -10.20 -26.47 7.00
C ARG A 307 -9.88 -27.64 6.07
N ARG A 308 -8.91 -27.49 5.16
CA ARG A 308 -8.48 -28.56 4.27
C ARG A 308 -7.87 -29.72 5.05
N LEU A 309 -7.06 -29.43 6.06
CA LEU A 309 -6.44 -30.45 6.93
C LEU A 309 -7.49 -31.23 7.71
N ALA A 310 -8.47 -30.53 8.31
CA ALA A 310 -9.57 -31.18 9.01
C ALA A 310 -10.40 -32.09 8.10
N ALA A 311 -10.68 -31.65 6.86
CA ALA A 311 -11.40 -32.46 5.88
C ALA A 311 -10.61 -33.73 5.49
N LEU A 312 -9.29 -33.61 5.31
CA LEU A 312 -8.42 -34.74 4.99
C LEU A 312 -8.39 -35.79 6.11
N ILE A 313 -8.33 -35.34 7.37
CA ILE A 313 -8.37 -36.23 8.55
C ILE A 313 -9.70 -36.98 8.61
N GLN A 314 -10.82 -36.30 8.37
CA GLN A 314 -12.14 -36.93 8.37
C GLN A 314 -12.28 -37.99 7.27
N GLN A 315 -11.74 -37.74 6.08
CA GLN A 315 -11.72 -38.74 5.00
C GLN A 315 -10.89 -39.97 5.35
N ARG A 316 -9.73 -39.79 5.98
CA ARG A 316 -8.87 -40.89 6.45
C ARG A 316 -9.58 -41.75 7.49
N LEU A 317 -10.19 -41.13 8.49
CA LEU A 317 -10.90 -41.84 9.56
C LEU A 317 -12.11 -42.62 9.03
N ALA A 318 -12.83 -42.07 8.04
CA ALA A 318 -13.94 -42.79 7.40
C ALA A 318 -13.45 -44.03 6.64
N ALA A 319 -12.38 -43.92 5.84
CA ALA A 319 -11.82 -45.05 5.10
C ALA A 319 -11.25 -46.14 6.02
N GLU A 320 -10.59 -45.75 7.13
CA GLU A 320 -10.10 -46.70 8.14
C GLU A 320 -11.24 -47.46 8.82
N LYS A 321 -12.36 -46.77 9.09
CA LYS A 321 -13.55 -47.39 9.67
C LYS A 321 -14.18 -48.41 8.71
N ASP A 322 -14.37 -48.05 7.45
CA ASP A 322 -14.97 -48.96 6.45
C ASP A 322 -14.13 -50.23 6.27
N LEU A 323 -12.79 -50.09 6.24
CA LEU A 323 -11.88 -51.24 6.13
C LEU A 323 -11.96 -52.14 7.37
N ARG A 324 -12.03 -51.53 8.57
CA ARG A 324 -12.17 -52.26 9.84
C ARG A 324 -13.49 -53.01 9.91
N ASP A 325 -14.58 -52.40 9.45
CA ASP A 325 -15.90 -53.03 9.41
C ASP A 325 -15.93 -54.20 8.42
N GLN A 326 -15.26 -54.08 7.27
CA GLN A 326 -15.09 -55.20 6.31
C GLN A 326 -14.31 -56.38 6.91
N LEU A 327 -13.20 -56.13 7.61
CA LEU A 327 -12.42 -57.19 8.27
C LEU A 327 -13.21 -57.88 9.39
N ALA A 328 -13.96 -57.12 10.19
CA ALA A 328 -14.82 -57.67 11.23
C ALA A 328 -15.92 -58.58 10.64
N PHE A 329 -16.53 -58.17 9.52
CA PHE A 329 -17.52 -58.96 8.82
C PHE A 329 -16.93 -60.26 8.25
N GLN A 330 -15.74 -60.22 7.63
CA GLN A 330 -15.07 -61.41 7.11
C GLN A 330 -14.74 -62.43 8.21
N HIS A 331 -14.24 -61.98 9.36
CA HIS A 331 -14.00 -62.88 10.51
C HIS A 331 -15.30 -63.48 11.04
N ALA A 332 -16.37 -62.68 11.18
CA ALA A 332 -17.66 -63.17 11.63
C ALA A 332 -18.27 -64.23 10.69
N LEU A 333 -18.14 -64.05 9.37
CA LEU A 333 -18.59 -65.03 8.39
C LEU A 333 -17.85 -66.36 8.52
N MET A 334 -16.53 -66.34 8.70
CA MET A 334 -15.77 -67.58 8.87
C MET A 334 -16.09 -68.28 10.19
N ASP A 335 -16.25 -67.53 11.29
CA ASP A 335 -16.58 -68.07 12.60
C ASP A 335 -18.01 -68.65 12.69
N ALA A 336 -18.93 -68.17 11.85
CA ALA A 336 -20.28 -68.72 11.76
C ALA A 336 -20.33 -70.10 11.05
N MET A 337 -19.27 -70.53 10.36
CA MET A 337 -19.25 -71.82 9.68
C MET A 337 -19.20 -72.98 10.70
N PRO A 338 -20.06 -74.01 10.56
CA PRO A 338 -20.17 -75.11 11.53
C PRO A 338 -18.98 -76.07 11.47
N ASP A 339 -18.31 -76.14 10.32
CA ASP A 339 -17.17 -77.01 10.07
C ASP A 339 -15.84 -76.24 10.23
N PRO A 340 -14.76 -76.91 10.67
CA PRO A 340 -13.41 -76.36 10.62
C PRO A 340 -13.00 -75.88 9.22
N VAL A 341 -12.58 -74.62 9.12
CA VAL A 341 -12.09 -74.01 7.87
C VAL A 341 -10.77 -73.30 8.11
N PHE A 342 -9.85 -73.43 7.16
CA PHE A 342 -8.54 -72.83 7.17
C PHE A 342 -8.14 -72.26 5.81
N VAL A 343 -7.31 -71.24 5.84
CA VAL A 343 -6.65 -70.65 4.67
C VAL A 343 -5.14 -70.77 4.88
N ARG A 344 -4.42 -71.29 3.89
CA ARG A 344 -2.96 -71.45 3.90
C ARG A 344 -2.31 -70.75 2.73
N ASP A 345 -1.10 -70.22 2.90
CA ASP A 345 -0.34 -69.56 1.84
C ASP A 345 0.32 -70.54 0.85
N LEU A 346 1.14 -70.00 -0.07
CA LEU A 346 1.90 -70.77 -1.06
C LEU A 346 2.98 -71.70 -0.47
N GLN A 347 3.34 -71.51 0.80
CA GLN A 347 4.25 -72.38 1.55
C GLN A 347 3.49 -73.27 2.55
N ALA A 348 2.17 -73.40 2.38
CA ALA A 348 1.26 -74.12 3.25
C ALA A 348 1.27 -73.66 4.72
N ARG A 349 1.68 -72.42 5.01
CA ARG A 349 1.58 -71.80 6.33
C ARG A 349 0.17 -71.31 6.58
N LEU A 350 -0.33 -71.43 7.81
CA LEU A 350 -1.69 -70.99 8.14
C LEU A 350 -1.82 -69.46 8.09
N ILE A 351 -2.65 -68.92 7.20
CA ILE A 351 -2.99 -67.49 7.11
C ILE A 351 -4.15 -67.17 8.06
N MET A 352 -5.20 -67.98 8.04
CA MET A 352 -6.44 -67.74 8.77
C MET A 352 -7.15 -69.06 9.08
N CYS A 353 -7.90 -69.11 10.17
CA CYS A 353 -8.82 -70.22 10.46
C CYS A 353 -10.03 -69.72 11.24
N ASN A 354 -11.12 -70.47 11.24
CA ASN A 354 -12.28 -70.18 12.08
C ASN A 354 -12.15 -70.83 13.48
N LYS A 355 -13.00 -70.42 14.42
CA LYS A 355 -13.05 -71.02 15.76
C LYS A 355 -13.24 -72.54 15.76
N ARG A 356 -13.95 -73.11 14.79
CA ARG A 356 -14.13 -74.57 14.68
C ARG A 356 -12.83 -75.31 14.40
N TYR A 357 -11.92 -74.69 13.64
CA TYR A 357 -10.57 -75.22 13.42
C TYR A 357 -9.74 -75.23 14.72
N GLU A 358 -9.78 -74.14 15.48
CA GLU A 358 -9.14 -74.04 16.80
C GLU A 358 -9.65 -75.12 17.76
N GLU A 359 -10.97 -75.27 17.88
CA GLU A 359 -11.62 -76.31 18.70
C GLU A 359 -11.27 -77.72 18.21
N GLY A 360 -11.33 -77.95 16.90
CA GLY A 360 -11.12 -79.26 16.28
C GLY A 360 -9.71 -79.82 16.44
N LEU A 361 -8.71 -78.93 16.48
CA LEU A 361 -7.30 -79.26 16.70
C LEU A 361 -6.80 -78.90 18.12
N SER A 362 -7.70 -78.45 19.00
CA SER A 362 -7.38 -78.04 20.38
C SER A 362 -6.21 -77.05 20.44
N THR A 363 -6.25 -76.02 19.59
CA THR A 363 -5.19 -75.02 19.44
C THR A 363 -5.77 -73.60 19.45
N ARG A 364 -4.91 -72.58 19.42
CA ARG A 364 -5.31 -71.18 19.30
C ARG A 364 -4.61 -70.52 18.11
N PHE A 365 -5.33 -69.67 17.39
CA PHE A 365 -4.87 -69.04 16.16
C PHE A 365 -3.57 -68.24 16.34
N ASP A 366 -3.43 -67.55 17.47
CA ASP A 366 -2.23 -66.80 17.86
C ASP A 366 -0.96 -67.67 17.95
N GLN A 367 -1.11 -68.99 18.18
CA GLN A 367 0.00 -69.94 18.29
C GLN A 367 0.33 -70.65 16.97
N VAL A 368 -0.64 -70.72 16.03
CA VAL A 368 -0.52 -71.50 14.79
C VAL A 368 -0.43 -70.65 13.52
N GLN A 369 -0.77 -69.36 13.59
CA GLN A 369 -0.67 -68.44 12.45
C GLN A 369 0.79 -68.36 11.94
N GLY A 370 0.96 -68.40 10.61
CA GLY A 370 2.26 -68.31 9.93
C GLY A 370 3.12 -69.58 9.99
N ARG A 371 2.64 -70.65 10.63
CA ARG A 371 3.35 -71.92 10.79
C ARG A 371 2.83 -73.02 9.86
N GLN A 372 3.72 -73.94 9.50
CA GLN A 372 3.36 -75.12 8.72
C GLN A 372 2.78 -76.23 9.62
N LEU A 373 1.98 -77.12 9.05
CA LEU A 373 1.36 -78.20 9.82
C LEU A 373 2.39 -79.14 10.46
N ILE A 374 3.55 -79.32 9.83
CA ILE A 374 4.68 -80.14 10.32
C ILE A 374 5.45 -79.50 11.49
N GLU A 375 5.32 -78.17 11.68
CA GLU A 375 5.99 -77.43 12.77
C GLU A 375 5.16 -77.42 14.06
N LEU A 376 3.97 -78.00 14.02
CA LEU A 376 2.95 -77.92 15.08
C LEU A 376 2.65 -79.31 15.63
N ASP A 377 2.57 -79.43 16.95
CA ASP A 377 2.16 -80.67 17.64
C ASP A 377 0.63 -80.78 17.78
N VAL A 378 -0.09 -80.44 16.71
CA VAL A 378 -1.57 -80.45 16.65
C VAL A 378 -2.13 -81.75 16.05
N LEU A 379 -1.28 -82.49 15.33
CA LEU A 379 -1.58 -83.78 14.72
C LEU A 379 -0.34 -84.68 14.88
N PRO A 380 -0.53 -86.01 14.88
CA PRO A 380 0.59 -86.94 14.82
C PRO A 380 1.49 -86.64 13.62
N LYS A 381 2.82 -86.71 13.81
CA LYS A 381 3.81 -86.33 12.79
C LYS A 381 3.56 -86.96 11.41
N ALA A 382 3.24 -88.25 11.37
CA ALA A 382 2.94 -88.96 10.13
C ALA A 382 1.72 -88.38 9.38
N THR A 383 0.68 -87.95 10.12
CA THR A 383 -0.52 -87.32 9.54
C THR A 383 -0.25 -85.88 9.10
N ALA A 384 0.54 -85.13 9.87
CA ALA A 384 0.95 -83.77 9.53
C ALA A 384 1.81 -83.73 8.26
N GLU A 385 2.79 -84.64 8.13
CA GLU A 385 3.65 -84.78 6.96
C GLU A 385 2.87 -85.20 5.71
N LEU A 386 1.96 -86.18 5.85
CA LEU A 386 1.08 -86.61 4.76
C LEU A 386 0.24 -85.43 4.23
N LEU A 387 -0.47 -84.73 5.12
CA LEU A 387 -1.31 -83.60 4.73
C LEU A 387 -0.50 -82.44 4.15
N HIS A 388 0.69 -82.15 4.68
CA HIS A 388 1.56 -81.12 4.15
C HIS A 388 2.05 -81.45 2.73
N ALA A 389 2.51 -82.68 2.49
CA ALA A 389 2.90 -83.14 1.17
C ALA A 389 1.74 -83.03 0.16
N GLU A 390 0.53 -83.37 0.57
CA GLU A 390 -0.67 -83.22 -0.26
C GLU A 390 -1.01 -81.77 -0.56
N PHE A 391 -0.92 -80.86 0.42
CA PHE A 391 -1.13 -79.43 0.18
C PHE A 391 -0.10 -78.86 -0.79
N MET A 392 1.17 -79.25 -0.67
CA MET A 392 2.23 -78.82 -1.60
C MET A 392 2.00 -79.37 -3.02
N ALA A 393 1.60 -80.63 -3.15
CA ALA A 393 1.23 -81.21 -4.44
C ALA A 393 0.00 -80.50 -5.05
N GLN A 394 -0.96 -80.11 -4.23
CA GLN A 394 -2.16 -79.41 -4.67
C GLN A 394 -1.87 -77.97 -5.15
N LEU A 395 -0.97 -77.25 -4.45
CA LEU A 395 -0.50 -75.93 -4.88
C LEU A 395 0.21 -75.98 -6.24
N GLY A 396 0.95 -77.06 -6.52
CA GLY A 396 1.60 -77.28 -7.81
C GLY A 396 0.63 -77.65 -8.93
N THR A 397 -0.32 -78.55 -8.66
CA THR A 397 -1.28 -79.06 -9.67
C THR A 397 -2.50 -78.15 -9.89
N ARG A 398 -2.79 -77.25 -8.93
CA ARG A 398 -3.93 -76.31 -8.93
C ARG A 398 -5.30 -76.98 -9.07
N LYS A 399 -5.41 -78.27 -8.76
CA LYS A 399 -6.68 -79.01 -8.80
C LYS A 399 -7.34 -79.00 -7.42
N SER A 400 -8.66 -78.78 -7.39
CA SER A 400 -9.45 -78.96 -6.17
C SER A 400 -9.46 -80.44 -5.75
N ARG A 401 -9.42 -80.70 -4.45
CA ARG A 401 -9.41 -82.05 -3.89
C ARG A 401 -10.51 -82.21 -2.86
N PHE A 402 -11.27 -83.28 -2.99
CA PHE A 402 -12.35 -83.67 -2.10
C PHE A 402 -12.13 -85.16 -1.78
N SER A 403 -12.06 -85.51 -0.51
CA SER A 403 -11.74 -86.89 -0.11
C SER A 403 -12.39 -87.23 1.22
N GLU A 404 -13.09 -88.36 1.25
CA GLU A 404 -13.45 -89.08 2.48
C GLU A 404 -12.24 -89.91 2.91
N ARG A 405 -11.88 -89.83 4.19
CA ARG A 405 -10.71 -90.54 4.73
C ARG A 405 -10.76 -90.64 6.25
N GLN A 406 -10.08 -91.64 6.78
CA GLN A 406 -9.78 -91.72 8.20
C GLN A 406 -8.48 -90.97 8.47
N LEU A 407 -8.49 -89.96 9.34
CA LEU A 407 -7.27 -89.32 9.82
C LEU A 407 -7.09 -89.54 11.31
N LEU A 408 -5.84 -89.76 11.72
CA LEU A 408 -5.47 -89.83 13.13
C LEU A 408 -5.27 -88.41 13.66
N PHE A 409 -6.16 -87.99 14.57
CA PHE A 409 -5.98 -86.77 15.35
C PHE A 409 -5.35 -87.14 16.71
N ASN A 410 -4.83 -86.15 17.44
CA ASN A 410 -4.33 -86.37 18.81
C ASN A 410 -5.43 -86.94 19.75
N SER A 411 -6.71 -86.70 19.42
CA SER A 411 -7.86 -87.26 20.14
C SER A 411 -8.31 -88.66 19.68
N GLY A 412 -7.62 -89.29 18.72
CA GLY A 412 -7.99 -90.57 18.12
C GLY A 412 -8.31 -90.50 16.61
N VAL A 413 -8.60 -91.65 16.01
CA VAL A 413 -8.95 -91.76 14.58
C VAL A 413 -10.36 -91.21 14.36
N ARG A 414 -10.52 -90.36 13.34
CA ARG A 414 -11.82 -89.81 12.92
C ARG A 414 -12.04 -89.98 11.42
N ASP A 415 -13.26 -90.33 11.06
CA ASP A 415 -13.73 -90.35 9.68
C ASP A 415 -14.14 -88.95 9.26
N ILE A 416 -13.38 -88.36 8.35
CA ILE A 416 -13.59 -86.99 7.90
C ILE A 416 -13.80 -86.90 6.39
N TYR A 417 -14.68 -86.00 6.00
CA TYR A 417 -14.76 -85.48 4.64
C TYR A 417 -13.93 -84.21 4.58
N GLN A 418 -12.78 -84.27 3.91
CA GLN A 418 -11.89 -83.13 3.74
C GLN A 418 -12.01 -82.57 2.33
N TRP A 419 -12.14 -81.25 2.24
CA TRP A 419 -12.12 -80.51 0.99
C TRP A 419 -11.02 -79.44 1.04
N THR A 420 -10.35 -79.23 -0.08
CA THR A 420 -9.33 -78.19 -0.21
C THR A 420 -9.36 -77.68 -1.65
N VAL A 421 -9.36 -76.37 -1.82
CA VAL A 421 -9.47 -75.68 -3.11
C VAL A 421 -8.39 -74.59 -3.20
N PRO A 422 -7.77 -74.36 -4.37
CA PRO A 422 -6.88 -73.22 -4.57
C PRO A 422 -7.66 -71.91 -4.54
N PHE A 423 -7.16 -70.91 -3.81
CA PHE A 423 -7.73 -69.56 -3.82
C PHE A 423 -6.81 -68.55 -4.51
N TYR A 424 -7.42 -67.59 -5.19
CA TYR A 424 -6.73 -66.63 -6.06
C TYR A 424 -6.97 -65.21 -5.57
N SER A 425 -6.03 -64.29 -5.83
CA SER A 425 -6.27 -62.85 -5.63
C SER A 425 -7.23 -62.30 -6.70
N ALA A 426 -7.68 -61.06 -6.51
CA ALA A 426 -8.48 -60.34 -7.51
C ALA A 426 -7.82 -60.30 -8.90
N ASP A 427 -6.48 -60.31 -8.95
CA ASP A 427 -5.69 -60.33 -10.19
C ASP A 427 -5.49 -61.73 -10.81
N GLY A 428 -6.18 -62.76 -10.31
CA GLY A 428 -6.10 -64.13 -10.84
C GLY A 428 -4.83 -64.91 -10.47
N GLN A 429 -3.97 -64.36 -9.60
CA GLN A 429 -2.76 -65.05 -9.13
C GLN A 429 -3.10 -66.01 -7.99
N LEU A 430 -2.53 -67.22 -8.01
CA LEU A 430 -2.70 -68.19 -6.94
C LEU A 430 -2.12 -67.61 -5.65
N ARG A 431 -2.92 -67.55 -4.59
CA ARG A 431 -2.52 -67.01 -3.28
C ARG A 431 -2.35 -68.09 -2.21
N GLY A 432 -2.97 -69.26 -2.41
CA GLY A 432 -2.79 -70.40 -1.52
C GLY A 432 -3.94 -71.40 -1.61
N LEU A 433 -4.24 -72.05 -0.49
CA LEU A 433 -5.31 -73.05 -0.37
C LEU A 433 -6.34 -72.63 0.68
N LEU A 434 -7.62 -72.77 0.34
CA LEU A 434 -8.74 -72.72 1.27
C LEU A 434 -9.23 -74.16 1.46
N GLY A 435 -9.35 -74.62 2.69
CA GLY A 435 -9.81 -75.97 2.95
C GLY A 435 -10.56 -76.08 4.26
N GLY A 436 -11.25 -77.19 4.41
CA GLY A 436 -11.97 -77.53 5.63
C GLY A 436 -12.21 -79.02 5.71
N TRP A 437 -12.70 -79.47 6.85
CA TRP A 437 -13.16 -80.84 7.01
C TRP A 437 -14.44 -80.90 7.82
N SER A 438 -15.27 -81.90 7.56
CA SER A 438 -16.46 -82.22 8.34
C SER A 438 -16.37 -83.67 8.82
N ASP A 439 -16.91 -83.95 10.00
CA ASP A 439 -16.91 -85.28 10.59
C ASP A 439 -18.07 -86.10 10.01
N ILE A 440 -17.75 -87.24 9.38
CA ILE A 440 -18.74 -88.08 8.71
C ILE A 440 -19.63 -88.78 9.75
N GLY A 441 -19.10 -89.08 10.93
CA GLY A 441 -19.83 -89.76 12.01
C GLY A 441 -20.94 -88.93 12.65
N LYS A 442 -20.91 -87.60 12.49
CA LYS A 442 -21.94 -86.69 13.01
C LYS A 442 -23.13 -86.49 12.06
N ARG A 443 -23.03 -86.90 10.79
CA ARG A 443 -24.10 -86.74 9.78
C ARG A 443 -25.12 -87.88 9.74
N THR A 444 -24.78 -89.05 10.29
CA THR A 444 -25.62 -90.26 10.24
C THR A 444 -26.49 -90.51 11.47
N ALA A 445 -26.52 -89.61 12.45
CA ALA A 445 -27.54 -89.64 13.49
C ALA A 445 -28.83 -88.96 12.97
N PRO A 446 -29.95 -89.68 12.76
CA PRO A 446 -31.23 -89.03 12.53
C PRO A 446 -31.60 -88.24 13.80
N ARG A 447 -32.13 -87.03 13.61
CA ARG A 447 -32.84 -86.31 14.67
C ARG A 447 -34.13 -87.03 15.04
#